data_AF-A0A945CT92-F1
#
_entry.id   AF-A0A945CT92-F1
#
_cell.length_a   1.000
_cell.length_b   1.000
_cell.length_c   1.000
_cell.angle_alpha   90.00
_cell.angle_beta   90.00
_cell.angle_gamma   90.00
#
_symmetry.space_group_name_H-M   'P 1'
#
loop_
_entity.id
_entity.type
_entity.pdbx_description
1 polymer ?
#
loop_
_entity_poly.entity_id
_entity_poly.type
_entity_poly.pdbx_seq_one_letter_code
_entity_poly.pdbx_strand_id
1 'polypeptide(L)'
;GPLVAVPALVSAVGSTALGPAGMVGVAFTYVWAGDIRTFVMASCAHSLKLGEQLGDRLRPLLWVIVLAIAVSLVGSVWMILNLAYEYGGINLHPWFFGSGAHNPFRYATIFLNAPTTPHWGGWLHTGIGAGIMALLMLARQRLLWWPLHPLGYPIGAIWAMNQIWFSIFLAWLIKLVVLTYGGPRLYRATRPFFLGLIVGQFFVAGLWLCIDFFTGMTDNEVFWM
;
A
#
# COMPACT_ATOMS: atom_id res chain seq x y z
N GLY A 1 -4.73 -8.48 -10.74
CA GLY A 1 -4.46 -7.79 -9.46
C GLY A 1 -5.55 -8.13 -8.46
N PRO A 2 -5.37 -7.80 -7.16
CA PRO A 2 -6.41 -7.98 -6.15
C PRO A 2 -7.69 -7.25 -6.57
N LEU A 3 -8.84 -7.88 -6.32
CA LEU A 3 -10.14 -7.29 -6.63
C LEU A 3 -10.42 -6.13 -5.67
N VAL A 4 -10.32 -4.92 -6.19
CA VAL A 4 -10.83 -3.72 -5.53
C VAL A 4 -12.36 -3.73 -5.63
N ALA A 5 -13.04 -3.32 -4.56
CA ALA A 5 -14.51 -3.40 -4.45
C ALA A 5 -15.24 -2.67 -5.59
N VAL A 6 -14.70 -1.53 -6.05
CA VAL A 6 -15.29 -0.71 -7.11
C VAL A 6 -15.29 -1.42 -8.48
N PRO A 7 -14.14 -1.85 -9.05
CA PRO A 7 -14.13 -2.61 -10.30
C PRO A 7 -14.92 -3.91 -10.22
N ALA A 8 -14.96 -4.56 -9.05
CA ALA A 8 -15.75 -5.78 -8.85
C ALA A 8 -17.26 -5.50 -8.98
N LEU A 9 -17.75 -4.40 -8.39
CA LEU A 9 -19.16 -4.00 -8.44
C LEU A 9 -19.58 -3.60 -9.86
N VAL A 10 -18.77 -2.81 -10.56
CA VAL A 10 -19.02 -2.43 -11.96
C VAL A 10 -19.00 -3.65 -12.88
N SER A 11 -18.10 -4.62 -12.63
CA SER A 11 -18.04 -5.87 -13.38
C SER A 11 -19.20 -6.83 -13.08
N ALA A 12 -19.71 -6.85 -11.83
CA ALA A 12 -20.83 -7.70 -11.41
C ALA A 12 -22.17 -7.22 -11.99
N VAL A 13 -22.45 -5.93 -11.79
CA VAL A 13 -23.76 -5.34 -12.04
C VAL A 13 -23.83 -4.72 -13.45
N GLY A 14 -22.69 -4.36 -14.02
CA GLY A 14 -22.60 -3.63 -15.28
C GLY A 14 -22.81 -2.13 -15.07
N SER A 15 -22.13 -1.34 -15.89
CA SER A 15 -22.23 0.13 -15.87
C SER A 15 -23.63 0.65 -16.25
N THR A 16 -24.37 -0.12 -17.05
CA THR A 16 -25.73 0.21 -17.51
C THR A 16 -26.77 0.18 -16.39
N ALA A 17 -26.66 -0.76 -15.44
CA ALA A 17 -27.58 -0.88 -14.31
C ALA A 17 -27.26 0.11 -13.18
N LEU A 18 -26.01 0.56 -13.06
CA LEU A 18 -25.62 1.61 -12.12
C LEU A 18 -26.05 3.01 -12.58
N GLY A 19 -26.13 3.20 -13.91
CA GLY A 19 -26.50 4.48 -14.51
C GLY A 19 -25.50 5.61 -14.22
N PRO A 20 -25.75 6.83 -14.75
CA PRO A 20 -24.78 7.91 -14.65
C PRO A 20 -24.49 8.38 -13.22
N ALA A 21 -25.53 8.49 -12.39
CA ALA A 21 -25.39 8.88 -11.00
C ALA A 21 -24.66 7.80 -10.17
N GLY A 22 -24.90 6.52 -10.43
CA GLY A 22 -24.21 5.42 -9.77
C GLY A 22 -22.72 5.37 -10.12
N MET A 23 -22.37 5.60 -11.39
CA MET A 23 -20.97 5.66 -11.82
C MET A 23 -20.19 6.81 -11.17
N VAL A 24 -20.82 7.96 -10.96
CA VAL A 24 -20.22 9.09 -10.22
C VAL A 24 -20.02 8.72 -8.74
N GLY A 25 -21.00 8.09 -8.08
CA GLY A 25 -20.84 7.59 -6.71
C GLY A 25 -19.72 6.56 -6.57
N VAL A 26 -19.57 5.70 -7.57
CA VAL A 26 -18.50 4.71 -7.67
C VAL A 26 -17.12 5.38 -7.81
N ALA A 27 -17.00 6.48 -8.55
CA ALA A 27 -15.75 7.25 -8.63
C ALA A 27 -15.33 7.84 -7.27
N PHE A 28 -16.27 8.40 -6.52
CA PHE A 28 -15.99 8.94 -5.18
C PHE A 28 -15.60 7.87 -4.17
N THR A 29 -16.19 6.68 -4.25
CA THR A 29 -15.83 5.55 -3.37
C THR A 29 -14.47 4.93 -3.73
N TYR A 30 -14.02 5.03 -4.98
CA TYR A 30 -12.70 4.56 -5.39
C TYR A 30 -11.56 5.28 -4.64
N VAL A 31 -11.72 6.56 -4.31
CA VAL A 31 -10.71 7.33 -3.56
C VAL A 31 -10.46 6.72 -2.17
N TRP A 32 -11.50 6.14 -1.56
CA TRP A 32 -11.43 5.55 -0.22
C TRP A 32 -11.04 4.07 -0.23
N ALA A 33 -11.48 3.32 -1.25
CA ALA A 33 -11.36 1.86 -1.29
C ALA A 33 -10.32 1.35 -2.31
N GLY A 34 -9.79 2.22 -3.17
CA GLY A 34 -8.93 1.86 -4.30
C GLY A 34 -7.52 1.46 -3.90
N ASP A 35 -6.87 2.26 -3.06
CA ASP A 35 -5.46 2.11 -2.71
C ASP A 35 -5.21 2.39 -1.21
N ILE A 36 -5.67 1.48 -0.34
CA ILE A 36 -5.36 1.56 1.09
C ILE A 36 -3.90 1.12 1.30
N ARG A 37 -2.98 2.09 1.35
CA ARG A 37 -1.53 1.84 1.52
C ARG A 37 -1.12 1.59 2.98
N THR A 38 -1.86 2.12 3.95
CA THR A 38 -1.53 1.96 5.38
C THR A 38 -2.76 1.57 6.18
N PHE A 39 -2.62 0.55 7.03
CA PHE A 39 -3.64 0.19 7.99
C PHE A 39 -3.38 0.96 9.28
N VAL A 40 -4.21 1.96 9.57
CA VAL A 40 -4.17 2.73 10.83
C VAL A 40 -4.16 1.78 12.04
N MET A 41 -4.86 0.65 11.95
CA MET A 41 -4.88 -0.38 12.98
C MET A 41 -3.50 -0.99 13.29
N ALA A 42 -2.64 -1.17 12.29
CA ALA A 42 -1.29 -1.69 12.52
C ALA A 42 -0.45 -0.68 13.31
N SER A 43 -0.49 0.59 12.92
CA SER A 43 0.17 1.68 13.65
C SER A 43 -0.35 1.81 15.08
N CYS A 44 -1.68 1.77 15.27
CA CYS A 44 -2.30 1.80 16.59
C CYS A 44 -1.90 0.60 17.46
N ALA A 45 -1.81 -0.62 16.90
CA ALA A 45 -1.38 -1.80 17.63
C ALA A 45 0.08 -1.67 18.10
N HIS A 46 0.97 -1.12 17.28
CA HIS A 46 2.34 -0.82 17.68
C HIS A 46 2.41 0.25 18.78
N SER A 47 1.62 1.32 18.67
CA SER A 47 1.53 2.35 19.71
C SER A 47 0.99 1.80 21.04
N LEU A 48 -0.03 0.94 21.00
CA LEU A 48 -0.57 0.26 22.19
C LEU A 48 0.45 -0.69 22.81
N LYS A 49 1.23 -1.42 21.99
CA LYS A 49 2.28 -2.32 22.49
C LYS A 49 3.42 -1.57 23.16
N LEU A 50 3.80 -0.39 22.65
CA LEU A 50 4.69 0.52 23.37
C LEU A 50 4.05 1.05 24.66
N GLY A 51 2.73 1.32 24.61
CA GLY A 51 1.91 1.76 25.73
C GLY A 51 1.84 0.79 26.90
N GLU A 52 2.04 -0.52 26.69
CA GLU A 52 2.09 -1.51 27.80
C GLU A 52 3.20 -1.21 28.82
N GLN A 53 4.28 -0.53 28.41
CA GLN A 53 5.34 -0.09 29.32
C GLN A 53 4.96 1.16 30.13
N LEU A 54 3.86 1.86 29.76
CA LEU A 54 3.38 3.09 30.40
C LEU A 54 2.28 2.86 31.47
N GLY A 55 1.88 1.60 31.73
CA GLY A 55 0.90 1.24 32.78
C GLY A 55 -0.58 1.44 32.39
N ASP A 56 -1.49 1.49 33.37
CA ASP A 56 -2.96 1.42 33.22
C ASP A 56 -3.65 2.64 32.52
N ARG A 57 -2.90 3.58 31.95
CA ARG A 57 -3.45 4.83 31.38
C ARG A 57 -3.55 4.78 29.85
N LEU A 58 -4.34 3.84 29.33
CA LEU A 58 -4.59 3.72 27.88
C LEU A 58 -5.55 4.79 27.32
N ARG A 59 -6.37 5.42 28.17
CA ARG A 59 -7.37 6.41 27.73
C ARG A 59 -6.75 7.71 27.19
N PRO A 60 -5.76 8.33 27.85
CA PRO A 60 -5.05 9.49 27.29
C PRO A 60 -4.31 9.18 25.99
N LEU A 61 -3.76 7.96 25.86
CA LEU A 61 -3.05 7.54 24.64
C LEU A 61 -3.97 7.56 23.41
N LEU A 62 -5.21 7.13 23.55
CA LEU A 62 -6.21 7.20 22.48
C LEU A 62 -6.41 8.64 22.01
N TRP A 63 -6.58 9.59 22.93
CA TRP A 63 -6.76 11.00 22.59
C TRP A 63 -5.54 11.61 21.89
N VAL A 64 -4.33 11.23 22.30
CA VAL A 64 -3.09 11.66 21.63
C VAL A 64 -3.03 11.11 20.20
N ILE A 65 -3.42 9.86 19.97
CA ILE A 65 -3.48 9.27 18.62
C ILE A 65 -4.50 10.01 17.75
N VAL A 66 -5.70 10.26 18.28
CA VAL A 66 -6.75 11.00 17.55
C VAL A 66 -6.28 12.41 17.20
N LEU A 67 -5.63 13.11 18.15
CA LEU A 67 -5.08 14.44 17.91
C LEU A 67 -3.97 14.41 16.86
N ALA A 68 -3.05 13.44 16.93
CA ALA A 68 -1.98 13.27 15.95
C ALA A 68 -2.56 13.03 14.54
N ILE A 69 -3.59 12.21 14.40
CA ILE A 69 -4.29 11.98 13.14
C ILE A 69 -4.90 13.30 12.63
N ALA A 70 -5.63 14.02 13.48
CA ALA A 70 -6.26 15.29 13.08
C ALA A 70 -5.24 16.34 12.64
N VAL A 71 -4.16 16.54 13.41
CA VAL A 71 -3.09 17.48 13.06
C VAL A 71 -2.38 17.07 11.77
N SER A 72 -2.10 15.78 11.59
CA SER A 72 -1.47 15.28 10.36
C SER A 72 -2.37 15.48 9.13
N LEU A 73 -3.68 15.30 9.28
CA LEU A 73 -4.65 15.51 8.21
C LEU A 73 -4.72 16.98 7.80
N VAL A 74 -4.89 17.88 8.77
CA VAL A 74 -4.97 19.32 8.52
C VAL A 74 -3.65 19.85 7.95
N GLY A 75 -2.51 19.43 8.52
CA GLY A 75 -1.19 19.82 8.04
C GLY A 75 -0.92 19.33 6.62
N SER A 76 -1.30 18.10 6.29
CA SER A 76 -1.17 17.56 4.93
C SER A 76 -2.01 18.32 3.91
N VAL A 77 -3.29 18.57 4.21
CA VAL A 77 -4.19 19.33 3.32
C VAL A 77 -3.66 20.75 3.10
N TRP A 78 -3.22 21.42 4.17
CA TRP A 78 -2.67 22.77 4.08
C TRP A 78 -1.38 22.81 3.24
N MET A 79 -0.46 21.88 3.46
CA MET A 79 0.79 21.81 2.69
C MET A 79 0.54 21.53 1.21
N ILE A 80 -0.33 20.56 0.91
CA ILE A 80 -0.75 20.21 -0.46
C ILE A 80 -1.33 21.42 -1.18
N LEU A 81 -2.19 22.19 -0.51
CA LEU A 81 -2.78 23.39 -1.11
C LEU A 81 -1.74 24.47 -1.37
N ASN A 82 -0.86 24.77 -0.40
CA ASN A 82 0.19 25.78 -0.61
C ASN A 82 1.10 25.41 -1.79
N LEU A 83 1.58 24.17 -1.83
CA LEU A 83 2.45 23.72 -2.93
C LEU A 83 1.71 23.73 -4.28
N ALA A 84 0.43 23.35 -4.31
CA ALA A 84 -0.37 23.38 -5.52
C ALA A 84 -0.65 24.80 -6.03
N TYR A 85 -0.78 25.79 -5.14
CA TYR A 85 -0.94 27.20 -5.48
C TYR A 85 0.37 27.85 -5.93
N GLU A 86 1.50 27.47 -5.33
CA GLU A 86 2.80 28.10 -5.61
C GLU A 86 3.47 27.54 -6.88
N TYR A 87 3.50 26.20 -7.04
CA TYR A 87 4.20 25.55 -8.14
C TYR A 87 3.26 25.07 -9.26
N GLY A 88 1.95 25.16 -9.04
CA GLY A 88 0.92 24.61 -9.92
C GLY A 88 0.81 23.09 -9.76
N GLY A 89 -0.37 22.59 -9.40
CA GLY A 89 -0.60 21.16 -9.14
C GLY A 89 -0.16 20.20 -10.26
N ILE A 90 -0.06 20.66 -11.50
CA ILE A 90 0.42 19.87 -12.66
C ILE A 90 1.93 19.58 -12.59
N ASN A 91 2.73 20.47 -11.97
CA ASN A 91 4.18 20.29 -11.82
C ASN A 91 4.55 19.48 -10.55
N LEU A 92 3.58 19.17 -9.70
CA LEU A 92 3.78 18.30 -8.54
C LEU A 92 3.77 16.83 -8.96
N HIS A 93 4.09 15.94 -8.01
CA HIS A 93 4.25 14.51 -8.24
C HIS A 93 3.14 13.90 -9.15
N PRO A 94 3.51 13.31 -10.32
CA PRO A 94 2.55 12.91 -11.36
C PRO A 94 1.48 11.91 -10.89
N TRP A 95 1.80 11.07 -9.90
CA TRP A 95 0.83 10.14 -9.32
C TRP A 95 -0.23 10.83 -8.45
N PHE A 96 0.14 11.81 -7.61
CA PHE A 96 -0.77 12.39 -6.62
C PHE A 96 -1.70 13.44 -7.24
N PHE A 97 -1.20 14.24 -8.17
CA PHE A 97 -1.97 15.34 -8.79
C PHE A 97 -2.42 15.03 -10.23
N GLY A 98 -1.78 14.07 -10.89
CA GLY A 98 -2.12 13.62 -12.23
C GLY A 98 -2.90 12.30 -12.20
N SER A 99 -2.18 11.19 -12.34
CA SER A 99 -2.76 9.87 -12.61
C SER A 99 -3.73 9.41 -11.52
N GLY A 100 -3.34 9.42 -10.25
CA GLY A 100 -4.16 8.91 -9.14
C GLY A 100 -5.43 9.73 -8.87
N ALA A 101 -5.37 11.05 -9.02
CA ALA A 101 -6.54 11.92 -8.86
C ALA A 101 -7.52 11.81 -10.05
N HIS A 102 -7.01 11.64 -11.27
CA HIS A 102 -7.83 11.55 -12.47
C HIS A 102 -8.32 10.14 -12.77
N ASN A 103 -7.64 9.08 -12.31
CA ASN A 103 -7.99 7.69 -12.61
C ASN A 103 -9.44 7.32 -12.25
N PRO A 104 -9.97 7.70 -11.07
CA PRO A 104 -11.36 7.38 -10.69
C PRO A 104 -12.38 8.01 -11.62
N PHE A 105 -12.16 9.27 -12.00
CA PHE A 105 -13.04 10.00 -12.89
C PHE A 105 -12.90 9.55 -14.33
N ARG A 106 -11.68 9.25 -14.80
CA ARG A 106 -11.44 8.63 -16.11
C ARG A 106 -12.08 7.25 -16.20
N TYR A 107 -12.01 6.47 -15.13
CA TYR A 107 -12.69 5.19 -15.04
C TYR A 107 -14.19 5.38 -15.22
N ALA A 108 -14.81 6.30 -14.48
CA ALA A 108 -16.23 6.60 -14.64
C ALA A 108 -16.60 7.10 -16.04
N THR A 109 -15.81 8.01 -16.65
CA THR A 109 -16.10 8.52 -17.99
C THR A 109 -16.00 7.46 -19.09
N ILE A 110 -15.07 6.50 -18.97
CA ILE A 110 -14.99 5.37 -19.91
C ILE A 110 -16.28 4.56 -19.91
N PHE A 111 -16.81 4.21 -18.72
CA PHE A 111 -18.04 3.43 -18.60
C PHE A 111 -19.32 4.24 -18.86
N LEU A 112 -19.27 5.57 -18.77
CA LEU A 112 -20.36 6.45 -19.22
C LEU A 112 -20.43 6.54 -20.75
N ASN A 113 -19.27 6.61 -21.42
CA ASN A 113 -19.17 6.77 -22.88
C ASN A 113 -19.31 5.43 -23.63
N ALA A 114 -18.91 4.32 -23.01
CA ALA A 114 -19.05 2.98 -23.56
C ALA A 114 -19.66 2.04 -22.50
N PRO A 115 -20.99 2.06 -22.32
CA PRO A 115 -21.65 1.26 -21.31
C PRO A 115 -21.46 -0.23 -21.61
N THR A 116 -20.76 -0.93 -20.72
CA THR A 116 -20.56 -2.38 -20.80
C THR A 116 -21.57 -3.14 -19.95
N THR A 117 -22.04 -4.26 -20.50
CA THR A 117 -22.81 -5.29 -19.81
C THR A 117 -21.92 -6.14 -18.91
N PRO A 118 -22.46 -6.91 -17.95
CA PRO A 118 -21.67 -7.73 -17.04
C PRO A 118 -20.67 -8.64 -17.79
N HIS A 119 -19.38 -8.51 -17.46
CA HIS A 119 -18.31 -9.25 -18.14
C HIS A 119 -18.21 -10.68 -17.60
N TRP A 120 -19.09 -11.58 -18.07
CA TRP A 120 -19.15 -12.98 -17.63
C TRP A 120 -17.82 -13.73 -17.79
N GLY A 121 -17.07 -13.42 -18.85
CA GLY A 121 -15.71 -13.95 -19.06
C GLY A 121 -14.74 -13.58 -17.95
N GLY A 122 -14.78 -12.35 -17.42
CA GLY A 122 -13.93 -11.92 -16.31
C GLY A 122 -14.28 -12.63 -14.99
N TRP A 123 -15.57 -12.91 -14.77
CA TRP A 123 -16.03 -13.69 -13.62
C TRP A 123 -15.62 -15.17 -13.71
N LEU A 124 -15.58 -15.75 -14.91
CA LEU A 124 -15.07 -17.11 -15.11
C LEU A 124 -13.59 -17.23 -14.74
N HIS A 125 -12.74 -16.31 -15.23
CA HIS A 125 -11.32 -16.29 -14.88
C HIS A 125 -11.10 -16.03 -13.38
N THR A 126 -11.91 -15.16 -12.78
CA THR A 126 -11.92 -14.91 -11.34
C THR A 126 -12.29 -16.17 -10.56
N GLY A 127 -13.32 -16.89 -11.00
CA GLY A 127 -13.75 -18.15 -10.41
C GLY A 127 -12.70 -19.25 -10.53
N ILE A 128 -12.01 -19.35 -11.66
CA ILE A 128 -10.87 -20.26 -11.86
C ILE A 128 -9.74 -19.91 -10.88
N GLY A 129 -9.38 -18.64 -10.77
CA GLY A 129 -8.36 -18.18 -9.82
C GLY A 129 -8.74 -18.46 -8.37
N ALA A 130 -10.00 -18.22 -8.00
CA ALA A 130 -10.53 -18.55 -6.68
C ALA A 130 -10.53 -20.07 -6.41
N GLY A 131 -10.86 -20.89 -7.41
CA GLY A 131 -10.80 -22.34 -7.34
C GLY A 131 -9.38 -22.86 -7.15
N ILE A 132 -8.41 -22.33 -7.89
CA ILE A 132 -6.98 -22.65 -7.72
C ILE A 132 -6.52 -22.25 -6.31
N MET A 133 -6.88 -21.06 -5.84
CA MET A 133 -6.54 -20.59 -4.50
C MET A 133 -7.15 -21.46 -3.40
N ALA A 134 -8.42 -21.84 -3.53
CA ALA A 134 -9.10 -22.74 -2.60
C ALA A 134 -8.46 -24.13 -2.61
N LEU A 135 -8.09 -24.65 -3.78
CA LEU A 135 -7.38 -25.91 -3.92
C LEU A 135 -6.01 -25.85 -3.25
N LEU A 136 -5.23 -24.79 -3.46
CA LEU A 136 -3.95 -24.55 -2.79
C LEU A 136 -4.10 -24.40 -1.26
N MET A 137 -5.20 -23.81 -0.80
CA MET A 137 -5.49 -23.65 0.62
C MET A 137 -5.87 -24.99 1.28
N LEU A 138 -6.72 -25.79 0.62
CA LEU A 138 -7.10 -27.14 1.06
C LEU A 138 -5.92 -28.11 1.03
N ALA A 139 -5.13 -28.05 -0.03
CA ALA A 139 -3.84 -28.70 -0.19
C ALA A 139 -2.93 -28.47 1.02
N ARG A 140 -2.76 -27.20 1.42
CA ARG A 140 -1.94 -26.84 2.59
C ARG A 140 -2.54 -27.33 3.91
N GLN A 141 -3.86 -27.27 4.06
CA GLN A 141 -4.54 -27.77 5.26
C GLN A 141 -4.42 -29.29 5.42
N ARG A 142 -4.36 -30.03 4.31
CA ARG A 142 -4.28 -31.49 4.29
C ARG A 142 -2.84 -32.02 4.21
N LEU A 143 -1.91 -31.27 3.64
CA LEU A 143 -0.50 -31.65 3.45
C LEU A 143 0.41 -30.66 4.19
N LEU A 144 0.68 -30.96 5.46
CA LEU A 144 1.58 -30.19 6.34
C LEU A 144 3.01 -30.03 5.80
N TRP A 145 3.42 -30.85 4.82
CA TRP A 145 4.76 -30.83 4.22
C TRP A 145 4.91 -29.86 3.04
N TRP A 146 3.83 -29.24 2.53
CA TRP A 146 3.87 -28.49 1.27
C TRP A 146 4.58 -27.14 1.45
N PRO A 147 5.72 -26.88 0.76
CA PRO A 147 6.53 -25.67 0.97
C PRO A 147 5.96 -24.39 0.34
N LEU A 148 4.90 -24.47 -0.47
CA LEU A 148 4.36 -23.32 -1.19
C LEU A 148 3.37 -22.55 -0.31
N HIS A 149 3.78 -21.35 0.10
CA HIS A 149 2.92 -20.47 0.88
C HIS A 149 1.89 -19.80 -0.04
N PRO A 150 0.57 -20.05 0.11
CA PRO A 150 -0.46 -19.52 -0.79
C PRO A 150 -0.55 -17.99 -0.80
N LEU A 151 0.09 -17.30 0.16
CA LEU A 151 0.23 -15.83 0.13
C LEU A 151 1.07 -15.31 -1.05
N GLY A 152 2.02 -16.10 -1.59
CA GLY A 152 2.85 -15.63 -2.70
C GLY A 152 2.06 -15.39 -3.99
N TYR A 153 1.01 -16.20 -4.21
CA TYR A 153 0.18 -16.15 -5.41
C TYR A 153 -0.63 -14.82 -5.56
N PRO A 154 -1.37 -14.33 -4.55
CA PRO A 154 -2.05 -13.04 -4.63
C PRO A 154 -1.10 -11.84 -4.50
N ILE A 155 0.02 -11.96 -3.78
CA ILE A 155 0.95 -10.83 -3.56
C ILE A 155 1.79 -10.56 -4.81
N GLY A 156 2.15 -11.59 -5.60
CA GLY A 156 2.91 -11.43 -6.85
C GLY A 156 2.26 -10.52 -7.89
N ALA A 157 0.93 -10.35 -7.85
CA ALA A 157 0.20 -9.49 -8.79
C ALA A 157 0.11 -8.02 -8.36
N ILE A 158 0.75 -7.64 -7.25
CA ILE A 158 0.79 -6.26 -6.75
C ILE A 158 2.03 -5.58 -7.32
N TRP A 159 1.87 -4.38 -7.88
CA TRP A 159 2.97 -3.60 -8.47
C TRP A 159 4.16 -3.43 -7.51
N ALA A 160 3.89 -3.18 -6.22
CA ALA A 160 4.92 -3.10 -5.19
C ALA A 160 5.77 -4.39 -5.10
N MET A 161 5.17 -5.56 -5.32
CA MET A 161 5.88 -6.85 -5.27
C MET A 161 6.91 -6.99 -6.40
N ASN A 162 6.64 -6.44 -7.59
CA ASN A 162 7.61 -6.46 -8.70
C ASN A 162 8.91 -5.70 -8.38
N GLN A 163 8.85 -4.74 -7.46
CA GLN A 163 10.04 -3.97 -7.05
C GLN A 163 10.75 -4.60 -5.86
N ILE A 164 10.00 -5.08 -4.86
CA ILE A 164 10.58 -5.52 -3.58
C ILE A 164 10.89 -7.02 -3.50
N TRP A 165 10.40 -7.85 -4.44
CA TRP A 165 10.56 -9.31 -4.35
C TRP A 165 12.03 -9.74 -4.27
N PHE A 166 12.92 -9.08 -5.02
CA PHE A 166 14.33 -9.40 -5.02
C PHE A 166 14.98 -9.06 -3.67
N SER A 167 14.63 -7.92 -3.08
CA SER A 167 15.10 -7.53 -1.74
C SER A 167 14.59 -8.47 -0.65
N ILE A 168 13.33 -8.95 -0.76
CA ILE A 168 12.77 -9.95 0.15
C ILE A 168 13.51 -11.29 -0.01
N PHE A 169 13.77 -11.71 -1.24
CA PHE A 169 14.54 -12.93 -1.53
C PHE A 169 15.95 -12.85 -0.94
N LEU A 170 16.64 -11.73 -1.14
CA LEU A 170 17.96 -11.49 -0.60
C LEU A 170 17.95 -11.48 0.94
N ALA A 171 16.97 -10.81 1.56
CA ALA A 171 16.81 -10.80 3.02
C ALA A 171 16.54 -12.21 3.57
N TRP A 172 15.72 -13.01 2.88
CA TRP A 172 15.48 -14.41 3.24
C TRP A 172 16.75 -15.26 3.11
N LEU A 173 17.48 -15.13 2.01
CA LEU A 173 18.73 -15.85 1.77
C LEU A 173 19.76 -15.53 2.84
N ILE A 174 20.00 -14.24 3.12
CA ILE A 174 20.95 -13.82 4.15
C ILE A 174 20.51 -14.34 5.52
N LYS A 175 19.22 -14.25 5.86
CA LYS A 175 18.69 -14.80 7.11
C LYS A 175 18.92 -16.31 7.21
N LEU A 176 18.71 -17.05 6.13
CA LEU A 176 18.92 -18.49 6.09
C LEU A 176 20.40 -18.83 6.31
N VAL A 177 21.32 -18.16 5.61
CA VAL A 177 22.77 -18.32 5.81
C VAL A 177 23.18 -17.99 7.26
N VAL A 178 22.72 -16.87 7.81
CA VAL A 178 23.05 -16.46 9.19
C VAL A 178 22.56 -17.48 10.22
N LEU A 179 21.36 -18.04 10.03
CA LEU A 179 20.80 -19.04 10.95
C LEU A 179 21.48 -20.39 10.81
N THR A 180 21.78 -20.83 9.58
CA THR A 180 22.42 -22.13 9.31
C THR A 180 23.88 -22.17 9.76
N TYR A 181 24.64 -21.10 9.53
CA TYR A 181 26.09 -21.06 9.85
C TYR A 181 26.42 -20.42 11.21
N GLY A 182 25.56 -19.53 11.73
CA GLY A 182 25.89 -18.72 12.91
C GLY A 182 24.97 -18.90 14.13
N GLY A 183 23.87 -19.63 13.98
CA GLY A 183 22.90 -19.86 15.04
C GLY A 183 22.28 -18.58 15.65
N PRO A 184 21.58 -18.69 16.80
CA PRO A 184 20.83 -17.58 17.41
C PRO A 184 21.70 -16.45 17.97
N ARG A 185 23.01 -16.67 18.14
CA ARG A 185 23.96 -15.64 18.59
C ARG A 185 24.37 -14.73 17.45
N LEU A 186 24.72 -15.28 16.27
CA LEU A 186 25.06 -14.46 15.10
C LEU A 186 23.85 -13.67 14.60
N TYR A 187 22.64 -14.24 14.66
CA TYR A 187 21.41 -13.51 14.33
C TYR A 187 21.17 -12.28 15.22
N ARG A 188 21.52 -12.36 16.51
CA ARG A 188 21.43 -11.21 17.41
C ARG A 188 22.50 -10.16 17.13
N ALA A 189 23.68 -10.58 16.67
CA ALA A 189 24.76 -9.68 16.28
C ALA A 189 24.51 -8.96 14.94
N THR A 190 23.77 -9.57 14.00
CA THR A 190 23.44 -8.94 12.70
C THR A 190 22.25 -7.99 12.75
N ARG A 191 21.39 -8.07 13.79
CA ARG A 191 20.28 -7.11 14.00
C ARG A 191 20.67 -5.63 13.89
N PRO A 192 21.71 -5.13 14.59
CA PRO A 192 22.09 -3.72 14.50
C PRO A 192 22.55 -3.29 13.11
N PHE A 193 23.15 -4.20 12.31
CA PHE A 193 23.53 -3.90 10.93
C PHE A 193 22.30 -3.62 10.04
N PHE A 194 21.27 -4.46 10.11
CA PHE A 194 20.04 -4.25 9.33
C PHE A 194 19.27 -3.00 9.78
N LEU A 195 19.23 -2.74 11.09
CA LEU A 195 18.64 -1.51 11.62
C LEU A 195 19.44 -0.28 11.14
N GLY A 196 20.77 -0.38 11.12
CA GLY A 196 21.65 0.66 10.59
C GLY A 196 21.43 0.92 9.10
N LEU A 197 21.16 -0.12 8.30
CA LEU A 197 20.86 0.02 6.87
C LEU A 197 19.54 0.77 6.63
N ILE A 198 18.51 0.46 7.41
CA ILE A 198 17.22 1.17 7.37
C ILE A 198 17.41 2.64 7.77
N VAL A 199 18.09 2.90 8.89
CA VAL A 199 18.37 4.27 9.35
C VAL A 199 19.25 5.02 8.35
N GLY A 200 20.21 4.35 7.72
CA GLY A 200 21.08 4.91 6.69
C GLY A 200 20.29 5.35 5.45
N GLN A 201 19.32 4.56 5.00
CA GLN A 201 18.43 4.97 3.90
C GLN A 201 17.65 6.24 4.23
N PHE A 202 17.07 6.33 5.43
CA PHE A 202 16.37 7.55 5.87
C PHE A 202 17.31 8.74 6.04
N PHE A 203 18.54 8.51 6.51
CA PHE A 203 19.54 9.55 6.67
C PHE A 203 19.99 10.12 5.31
N VAL A 204 20.25 9.26 4.32
CA VAL A 204 20.61 9.68 2.97
C VAL A 204 19.47 10.44 2.30
N ALA A 205 18.22 9.98 2.46
CA ALA A 205 17.05 10.69 1.96
C ALA A 205 16.89 12.07 2.63
N GLY A 206 17.06 12.15 3.95
CA GLY A 206 17.03 13.42 4.69
C GLY A 206 18.18 14.36 4.31
N LEU A 207 19.37 13.81 4.07
CA LEU A 207 20.53 14.59 3.63
C LEU A 207 20.30 15.19 2.25
N TRP A 208 19.76 14.41 1.32
CA TRP A 208 19.39 14.91 -0.01
C TRP A 208 18.32 15.99 0.06
N LEU A 209 17.30 15.85 0.90
CA LEU A 209 16.32 16.94 1.14
C LEU A 209 16.98 18.24 1.64
N CYS A 210 17.93 18.13 2.56
CA CYS A 210 18.67 19.29 3.04
C CYS A 210 19.51 19.91 1.92
N ILE A 211 20.19 19.08 1.10
CA ILE A 211 20.98 19.55 -0.04
C ILE A 211 20.08 20.26 -1.05
N ASP A 212 18.95 19.65 -1.43
CA ASP A 212 17.97 20.20 -2.38
C ASP A 212 17.39 21.53 -1.88
N PHE A 213 17.17 21.67 -0.56
CA PHE A 213 16.75 22.94 0.04
C PHE A 213 17.80 24.05 -0.14
N PHE A 214 19.10 23.73 -0.06
CA PHE A 214 20.17 24.71 -0.24
C PHE A 214 20.56 24.95 -1.71
N THR A 215 20.41 23.96 -2.59
CA THR A 215 20.80 24.05 -4.01
C THR A 215 19.66 24.46 -4.93
N GLY A 216 18.40 24.40 -4.48
CA GLY A 216 17.23 24.76 -5.27
C GLY A 216 16.94 23.79 -6.43
N MET A 217 17.55 22.60 -6.43
CA MET A 217 17.32 21.57 -7.44
C MET A 217 16.10 20.72 -7.05
N THR A 218 15.14 20.55 -7.97
CA THR A 218 13.82 19.92 -7.70
C THR A 218 13.63 18.53 -8.32
N ASP A 219 14.66 17.97 -8.96
CA ASP A 219 14.56 16.73 -9.76
C ASP A 219 15.09 15.46 -9.06
N ASN A 220 15.54 15.55 -7.79
CA ASN A 220 16.04 14.38 -7.08
C ASN A 220 14.88 13.60 -6.46
N GLU A 221 14.69 12.36 -6.91
CA GLU A 221 13.68 11.46 -6.34
C GLU A 221 14.12 10.96 -4.96
N VAL A 222 13.76 11.72 -3.92
CA VAL A 222 14.05 11.39 -2.51
C VAL A 222 13.26 10.16 -2.05
N PHE A 223 12.05 9.95 -2.59
CA PHE A 223 11.21 8.80 -2.30
C PHE A 223 10.57 8.24 -3.58
N TRP A 224 10.99 7.04 -3.98
CA TRP A 224 10.22 6.23 -4.93
C TRP A 224 8.97 5.68 -4.21
N MET A 225 7.77 6.11 -4.60
CA MET A 225 6.47 5.66 -4.05
C MET A 225 5.54 5.08 -5.12
#